data_AF-A0A1G2PXI7-F1
#
_entry.id   AF-A0A1G2PXI7-F1
#
_cell.length_a   1.000
_cell.length_b   1.000
_cell.length_c   1.000
_cell.angle_alpha   90.00
_cell.angle_beta   90.00
_cell.angle_gamma   90.00
#
_symmetry.space_group_name_H-M   'P 1'
#
loop_
_entity.id
_entity.type
_entity.pdbx_description
1 polymer ?
#
loop_
_entity_poly.entity_id
_entity_poly.type
_entity_poly.pdbx_seq_one_letter_code
_entity_poly.pdbx_strand_id
1 'polypeptide(L)'
;MQRLYFGHPINTYNTDLERQLILAINAVFPDCIIENPNAQKHQDGYALCREKTGNGMTYFIENVLPNCTGGLFLAFRDGKFGAGVMAEMYFFIRRGDPVREILPNGTVIPLTIPLKERALSAEETRTRIRDASGNTVLY
;
A
#
# COMPACT_ATOMS: atom_id res chain seq x y z
N MET A 1 16.14 12.93 5.64
CA MET A 1 15.59 12.62 4.31
C MET A 1 14.15 12.14 4.50
N GLN A 2 13.19 12.68 3.76
CA GLN A 2 11.79 12.26 3.89
C GLN A 2 11.58 10.89 3.24
N ARG A 3 10.70 10.06 3.82
CA ARG A 3 10.38 8.73 3.31
C ARG A 3 8.88 8.61 3.14
N LEU A 4 8.42 8.32 1.93
CA LEU A 4 7.00 8.13 1.63
C LEU A 4 6.71 6.65 1.46
N TYR A 5 5.69 6.15 2.15
CA TYR A 5 5.23 4.78 1.98
C TYR A 5 4.34 4.66 0.73
N PHE A 6 4.58 3.67 -0.12
CA PHE A 6 3.71 3.38 -1.25
C PHE A 6 2.81 2.18 -0.94
N GLY A 7 1.60 2.42 -0.44
CA GLY A 7 0.64 1.37 -0.13
C GLY A 7 -0.19 0.99 -1.37
N HIS A 8 -0.04 -0.23 -1.87
CA HIS A 8 -0.78 -0.70 -3.04
C HIS A 8 -1.16 -2.17 -2.95
N PRO A 9 -2.19 -2.62 -3.70
CA PRO A 9 -2.61 -4.02 -3.71
C PRO A 9 -1.47 -4.98 -4.08
N ILE A 10 -1.40 -6.12 -3.41
CA ILE A 10 -0.34 -7.11 -3.65
C ILE A 10 -0.33 -7.67 -5.07
N ASN A 11 -1.46 -7.58 -5.78
CA ASN A 11 -1.57 -8.03 -7.16
C ASN A 11 -1.03 -7.02 -8.18
N THR A 12 -0.43 -5.92 -7.73
CA THR A 12 0.44 -5.08 -8.57
C THR A 12 1.93 -5.40 -8.40
N TYR A 13 2.32 -6.25 -7.44
CA TYR A 13 3.73 -6.52 -7.15
C TYR A 13 4.42 -7.20 -8.35
N ASN A 14 5.61 -6.71 -8.69
CA ASN A 14 6.44 -7.13 -9.81
C ASN A 14 5.75 -6.98 -11.18
N THR A 15 4.79 -6.07 -11.29
CA THR A 15 4.09 -5.77 -12.56
C THR A 15 4.64 -4.51 -13.23
N ASP A 16 4.31 -4.34 -14.51
CA ASP A 16 4.61 -3.09 -15.22
C ASP A 16 3.94 -1.88 -14.60
N LEU A 17 2.74 -2.06 -14.02
CA LEU A 17 2.02 -1.00 -13.32
C LEU A 17 2.81 -0.52 -12.10
N GLU A 18 3.29 -1.42 -11.23
CA GLU A 18 4.11 -1.02 -10.07
C GLU A 18 5.35 -0.25 -10.52
N ARG A 19 6.05 -0.73 -11.54
CA ARG A 19 7.24 -0.04 -12.08
C ARG A 19 6.91 1.37 -12.57
N GLN A 20 5.83 1.52 -13.34
CA GLN A 20 5.38 2.81 -13.87
C GLN A 20 4.99 3.78 -12.74
N LEU A 21 4.28 3.29 -11.72
CA LEU A 21 3.86 4.11 -10.59
C LEU A 21 5.07 4.55 -9.75
N ILE A 22 6.04 3.67 -9.50
CA ILE A 22 7.28 4.05 -8.81
C ILE A 22 8.03 5.15 -9.58
N LEU A 23 8.11 5.05 -10.91
CA LEU A 23 8.72 6.10 -11.73
C LEU A 23 7.95 7.42 -11.63
N ALA A 24 6.63 7.39 -11.72
CA ALA A 24 5.78 8.57 -11.58
C ALA A 24 5.93 9.22 -10.18
N ILE A 25 5.95 8.41 -9.12
CA ILE A 25 6.15 8.89 -7.75
C ILE A 25 7.51 9.57 -7.61
N ASN A 26 8.59 8.95 -8.09
CA ASN A 26 9.93 9.55 -8.03
C ASN A 26 10.02 10.85 -8.84
N ALA A 27 9.28 10.99 -9.93
CA ALA A 27 9.24 12.24 -10.70
C ALA A 27 8.52 13.36 -9.94
N VAL A 28 7.48 13.04 -9.16
CA VAL A 28 6.73 14.02 -8.35
C VAL A 28 7.44 14.36 -7.04
N PHE A 29 8.17 13.40 -6.45
CA PHE A 29 8.85 13.54 -5.17
C PHE A 29 10.35 13.18 -5.27
N PRO A 30 11.14 13.93 -6.06
CA PRO A 30 12.53 13.56 -6.36
C PRO A 30 13.46 13.52 -5.14
N ASP A 31 13.13 14.27 -4.09
CA ASP A 31 13.92 14.35 -2.85
C ASP A 31 13.46 13.39 -1.74
N CYS A 32 12.51 12.49 -2.05
CA CYS A 32 11.96 11.52 -1.11
C CYS A 32 12.47 10.10 -1.41
N ILE A 33 12.69 9.31 -0.35
CA ILE A 33 12.85 7.86 -0.51
C ILE A 33 11.46 7.22 -0.55
N ILE A 34 11.20 6.40 -1.55
CA ILE A 34 9.95 5.64 -1.64
C ILE A 34 10.12 4.28 -0.96
N GLU A 35 9.35 4.05 0.10
CA GLU A 35 9.28 2.76 0.80
C GLU A 35 8.21 1.90 0.13
N ASN A 36 8.63 0.97 -0.73
CA ASN A 36 7.76 0.03 -1.41
C ASN A 36 7.62 -1.27 -0.58
N PRO A 37 6.41 -1.67 -0.15
CA PRO A 37 6.19 -2.91 0.62
C PRO A 37 6.57 -4.19 -0.12
N ASN A 38 6.67 -4.18 -1.46
CA ASN A 38 7.14 -5.32 -2.24
C ASN A 38 8.67 -5.54 -2.15
N ALA A 39 9.43 -4.62 -1.55
CA ALA A 39 10.88 -4.82 -1.41
C ALA A 39 11.22 -6.07 -0.56
N GLN A 40 12.26 -6.82 -0.97
CA GLN A 40 12.63 -8.11 -0.35
C GLN A 40 12.74 -8.04 1.19
N LYS A 41 13.37 -6.98 1.72
CA LYS A 41 13.51 -6.76 3.17
C LYS A 41 12.17 -6.78 3.94
N HIS A 42 11.08 -6.37 3.30
CA HIS A 42 9.75 -6.38 3.90
C HIS A 42 9.06 -7.72 3.78
N GLN A 43 9.31 -8.47 2.72
CA GLN A 43 8.83 -9.85 2.59
C GLN A 43 9.45 -10.72 3.69
N ASP A 44 10.76 -10.56 3.92
CA ASP A 44 11.50 -11.27 4.97
C ASP A 44 11.00 -10.86 6.36
N GLY A 45 10.86 -9.56 6.60
CA GLY A 45 10.34 -9.03 7.87
C GLY A 45 8.90 -9.44 8.17
N TYR A 46 8.03 -9.43 7.15
CA TYR A 46 6.66 -9.91 7.26
C TYR A 46 6.61 -11.40 7.60
N ALA A 47 7.40 -12.24 6.92
CA ALA A 47 7.45 -13.68 7.15
C ALA A 47 7.92 -13.99 8.58
N LEU A 48 9.02 -13.37 9.01
CA LEU A 48 9.56 -13.53 10.37
C LEU A 48 8.57 -13.08 11.44
N CYS A 49 7.90 -11.95 11.23
CA CYS A 49 6.89 -11.46 12.17
C CYS A 49 5.69 -12.40 12.24
N ARG A 50 5.21 -12.88 11.08
CA ARG A 50 4.11 -13.84 11.00
C ARG A 50 4.44 -15.14 11.73
N GLU A 51 5.66 -15.66 11.60
CA GLU A 51 6.12 -16.86 12.31
C GLU A 51 6.08 -16.66 13.84
N LYS A 52 6.51 -15.48 14.32
CA LYS A 52 6.59 -15.17 15.75
C LYS A 52 5.25 -14.82 16.40
N THR A 53 4.39 -14.08 15.70
CA THR A 53 3.19 -13.46 16.29
C THR A 53 1.88 -14.02 15.73
N GLY A 54 1.93 -14.78 14.64
CA GLY A 54 0.76 -15.19 13.86
C GLY A 54 0.20 -14.10 12.95
N ASN A 55 0.69 -12.85 13.03
CA ASN A 55 0.21 -11.72 12.25
C ASN A 55 1.35 -10.92 11.62
N GLY A 56 1.61 -11.16 10.33
CA GLY A 56 2.67 -10.45 9.60
C GLY A 56 2.40 -8.96 9.39
N MET A 57 1.14 -8.50 9.44
CA MET A 57 0.84 -7.06 9.27
C MET A 57 1.41 -6.20 10.40
N THR A 58 1.62 -6.79 11.58
CA THR A 58 2.23 -6.12 12.72
C THR A 58 3.62 -5.58 12.36
N TYR A 59 4.40 -6.27 11.52
CA TYR A 59 5.70 -5.80 11.03
C TYR A 59 5.60 -4.41 10.36
N PHE A 60 4.62 -4.21 9.50
CA PHE A 60 4.47 -2.91 8.82
C PHE A 60 4.15 -1.81 9.81
N ILE A 61 3.17 -2.03 10.70
CA ILE A 61 2.73 -1.06 11.71
C ILE A 61 3.85 -0.71 12.70
N GLU A 62 4.65 -1.69 13.13
CA GLU A 62 5.65 -1.50 14.18
C GLU A 62 7.03 -1.11 13.64
N ASN A 63 7.41 -1.54 12.43
CA ASN A 63 8.77 -1.40 11.93
C ASN A 63 8.90 -0.57 10.65
N VAL A 64 7.85 -0.47 9.82
CA VAL A 64 7.95 0.20 8.51
C VAL A 64 7.31 1.58 8.54
N LEU A 65 6.02 1.66 8.81
CA LEU A 65 5.26 2.91 8.75
C LEU A 65 5.75 4.00 9.73
N PRO A 66 6.21 3.68 10.97
CA PRO A 66 6.75 4.70 11.88
C PRO A 66 7.93 5.47 11.30
N ASN A 67 8.70 4.85 10.41
CA ASN A 67 9.89 5.43 9.76
C ASN A 67 9.57 6.22 8.48
N CYS A 68 8.30 6.28 8.08
CA CYS A 68 7.82 7.06 6.94
C CYS A 68 7.21 8.38 7.43
N THR A 69 7.19 9.42 6.61
CA THR A 69 6.64 10.75 6.92
C THR A 69 5.32 11.04 6.21
N GLY A 70 4.74 10.04 5.55
CA GLY A 70 3.50 10.15 4.80
C GLY A 70 3.30 8.92 3.91
N GLY A 71 2.16 8.86 3.22
CA GLY A 71 1.80 7.73 2.36
C GLY A 71 1.13 8.13 1.04
N LEU A 72 1.43 7.35 0.01
CA LEU A 72 0.82 7.35 -1.32
C LEU A 72 0.09 6.03 -1.48
N PHE A 73 -1.20 6.07 -1.81
CA PHE A 73 -2.03 4.88 -1.82
C PHE A 73 -2.70 4.65 -3.16
N LEU A 74 -2.60 3.42 -3.68
CA LEU A 74 -3.29 2.99 -4.88
C LEU A 74 -4.56 2.23 -4.50
N ALA A 75 -5.71 2.68 -5.01
CA ALA A 75 -6.96 1.93 -4.93
C ALA A 75 -7.02 0.83 -6.01
N PHE A 76 -7.88 -0.17 -5.83
CA PHE A 76 -8.32 -1.05 -6.91
C PHE A 76 -8.98 -0.24 -8.04
N ARG A 77 -9.14 -0.85 -9.22
CA ARG A 77 -9.75 -0.19 -10.39
C ARG A 77 -11.15 0.35 -10.15
N ASP A 78 -11.88 -0.21 -9.18
CA ASP A 78 -13.20 0.25 -8.75
C ASP A 78 -13.16 1.42 -7.75
N GLY A 79 -11.98 1.97 -7.46
CA GLY A 79 -11.76 3.08 -6.54
C GLY A 79 -11.77 2.69 -5.07
N LYS A 80 -11.88 1.40 -4.74
CA LYS A 80 -11.88 0.91 -3.35
C LYS A 80 -10.48 0.50 -2.89
N PHE A 81 -10.22 0.58 -1.59
CA PHE A 81 -8.94 0.22 -0.99
C PHE A 81 -9.05 -1.12 -0.24
N GLY A 82 -8.06 -1.97 -0.43
CA GLY A 82 -7.95 -3.24 0.30
C GLY A 82 -7.79 -3.03 1.80
N ALA A 83 -8.21 -4.01 2.60
CA ALA A 83 -8.19 -3.93 4.06
C ALA A 83 -6.80 -3.63 4.64
N GLY A 84 -5.74 -4.24 4.08
CA GLY A 84 -4.36 -3.96 4.48
C GLY A 84 -3.94 -2.53 4.16
N VAL A 85 -4.17 -2.11 2.91
CA VAL A 85 -3.89 -0.74 2.43
C VAL A 85 -4.63 0.31 3.27
N MET A 86 -5.88 0.04 3.64
CA MET A 86 -6.66 0.90 4.54
C MET A 86 -6.07 0.98 5.95
N ALA A 87 -5.61 -0.13 6.51
CA ALA A 87 -4.99 -0.14 7.84
C ALA A 87 -3.72 0.72 7.86
N GLU A 88 -2.88 0.59 6.83
CA GLU A 88 -1.68 1.40 6.64
C GLU A 88 -2.02 2.89 6.44
N MET A 89 -3.03 3.19 5.63
CA MET A 89 -3.51 4.56 5.41
C MET A 89 -4.01 5.20 6.71
N TYR A 90 -4.80 4.46 7.50
CA TYR A 90 -5.29 4.95 8.79
C TYR A 90 -4.17 5.21 9.80
N PHE A 91 -3.04 4.50 9.72
CA PHE A 91 -1.87 4.79 10.55
C PHE A 91 -1.39 6.23 10.34
N PHE A 92 -1.19 6.64 9.09
CA PHE A 92 -0.75 8.01 8.75
C PHE A 92 -1.80 9.07 9.08
N ILE A 93 -3.08 8.79 8.77
CA ILE A 93 -4.19 9.72 9.08
C ILE A 93 -4.25 10.00 10.58
N ARG A 94 -4.11 8.97 11.43
CA ARG A 94 -4.16 9.13 12.89
C ARG A 94 -2.96 9.91 13.45
N ARG A 95 -1.81 9.83 12.80
CA ARG A 95 -0.61 10.60 13.17
C ARG A 95 -0.62 12.03 12.62
N GLY A 96 -1.57 12.36 11.73
CA GLY A 96 -1.68 13.67 11.10
C GLY A 96 -0.70 13.87 9.93
N ASP A 97 -0.15 12.80 9.38
CA ASP A 97 0.78 12.90 8.26
C ASP A 97 0.07 13.09 6.92
N PRO A 98 0.79 13.63 5.91
CA PRO A 98 0.28 13.69 4.54
C PRO A 98 -0.08 12.31 3.98
N VAL A 99 -1.32 12.20 3.50
CA VAL A 99 -1.84 11.04 2.78
C VAL A 99 -2.36 11.49 1.43
N ARG A 100 -1.89 10.82 0.38
CA ARG A 100 -2.27 11.10 -1.01
C ARG A 100 -2.70 9.81 -1.70
N GLU A 101 -3.50 9.96 -2.74
CA GLU A 101 -3.88 8.86 -3.61
C GLU A 101 -3.07 8.95 -4.90
N ILE A 102 -2.63 7.81 -5.43
CA ILE A 102 -2.04 7.71 -6.75
C ILE A 102 -2.97 6.91 -7.65
N LEU A 103 -3.30 7.49 -8.81
CA LEU A 103 -4.14 6.86 -9.82
C LEU A 103 -3.31 5.89 -10.69
N PRO A 104 -3.94 4.91 -11.36
CA PRO A 104 -3.23 3.93 -12.20
C PRO A 104 -2.40 4.55 -13.34
N ASN A 105 -2.72 5.78 -13.75
CA ASN A 105 -1.96 6.52 -14.77
C ASN A 105 -0.76 7.30 -14.19
N GLY A 106 -0.46 7.17 -12.89
CA GLY A 106 0.64 7.85 -12.22
C GLY A 106 0.28 9.24 -11.65
N THR A 107 -0.94 9.73 -11.85
CA THR A 107 -1.36 11.03 -11.30
C THR A 107 -1.53 10.94 -9.78
N VAL A 108 -0.86 11.83 -9.05
CA VAL A 108 -0.99 11.96 -7.59
C VAL A 108 -2.02 13.03 -7.25
N ILE A 109 -3.03 12.67 -6.47
CA ILE A 109 -4.13 13.55 -6.06
C ILE A 109 -4.27 13.61 -4.54
N PRO A 110 -4.90 14.67 -3.98
CA PRO A 110 -5.32 14.67 -2.59
C PRO A 110 -6.25 13.48 -2.30
N LEU A 111 -6.09 12.86 -1.13
CA LEU A 111 -6.98 11.80 -0.68
C LEU A 111 -8.40 12.34 -0.49
N THR A 112 -9.39 11.70 -1.10
CA THR A 112 -10.80 12.07 -0.93
C THR A 112 -11.39 11.38 0.29
N ILE A 113 -11.99 12.15 1.20
CA ILE A 113 -12.70 11.70 2.40
C ILE A 113 -14.23 11.96 2.27
N PRO A 114 -15.10 11.16 2.93
CA PRO A 114 -14.82 10.09 3.88
C PRO A 114 -14.38 8.77 3.22
N LEU A 115 -13.49 8.02 3.89
CA LEU A 115 -12.94 6.75 3.36
C LEU A 115 -13.81 5.52 3.62
N LYS A 116 -14.81 5.62 4.52
CA LYS A 116 -15.57 4.46 5.01
C LYS A 116 -16.22 3.67 3.87
N GLU A 117 -16.74 4.36 2.85
CA GLU A 117 -17.42 3.75 1.70
C GLU A 117 -16.46 3.12 0.69
N ARG A 118 -15.18 3.47 0.77
CA ARG A 118 -14.10 2.97 -0.09
C ARG A 118 -13.32 1.83 0.56
N ALA A 119 -13.52 1.56 1.84
CA ALA A 119 -12.82 0.51 2.57
C ALA A 119 -13.41 -0.87 2.27
N LEU A 120 -12.57 -1.80 1.81
CA LEU A 120 -12.94 -3.20 1.67
C LEU A 120 -12.71 -3.98 2.97
N SER A 121 -13.55 -4.97 3.21
CA SER A 121 -13.26 -6.05 4.16
C SER A 121 -12.10 -6.92 3.68
N ALA A 122 -11.56 -7.75 4.57
CA ALA A 122 -10.50 -8.70 4.23
C ALA A 122 -10.97 -9.73 3.17
N GLU A 123 -12.24 -10.14 3.23
CA GLU A 123 -12.82 -11.07 2.27
C GLU A 123 -12.97 -10.42 0.89
N GLU A 124 -13.56 -9.22 0.82
CA GLU A 124 -13.69 -8.48 -0.45
C GLU A 124 -12.34 -8.09 -1.07
N THR A 125 -11.32 -7.89 -0.23
CA THR A 125 -9.95 -7.70 -0.70
C THR A 125 -9.46 -8.98 -1.37
N ARG A 126 -9.62 -10.13 -0.70
CA ARG A 126 -9.20 -11.45 -1.24
C ARG A 126 -9.85 -11.77 -2.57
N THR A 127 -11.14 -11.48 -2.75
CA THR A 127 -11.84 -11.75 -4.03
C THR A 127 -11.35 -10.88 -5.19
N ARG A 128 -10.70 -9.75 -4.91
CA ARG A 128 -10.07 -8.90 -5.95
C ARG A 128 -8.64 -9.32 -6.28
N ILE A 129 -7.95 -9.95 -5.33
CA ILE A 129 -6.57 -10.39 -5.52
C ILE A 129 -6.44 -11.87 -5.88
N ARG A 130 -7.49 -12.70 -5.69
CA ARG A 130 -7.46 -14.14 -5.91
C ARG A 130 -8.60 -14.62 -6.81
N ASP A 131 -8.29 -15.55 -7.71
CA ASP A 131 -9.29 -16.30 -8.46
C ASP A 131 -9.87 -17.46 -7.62
N ALA A 132 -10.84 -18.20 -8.19
CA ALA A 132 -11.47 -19.35 -7.53
C ALA A 132 -10.48 -20.50 -7.22
N SER A 133 -9.31 -20.52 -7.88
CA SER A 133 -8.25 -21.50 -7.67
C SER A 133 -7.18 -21.01 -6.67
N GLY A 134 -7.30 -19.78 -6.16
CA GLY A 134 -6.33 -19.16 -5.25
C GLY A 134 -5.12 -18.51 -5.93
N ASN A 135 -5.10 -18.42 -7.26
CA ASN A 135 -4.04 -17.72 -7.98
C ASN A 135 -4.22 -16.21 -7.87
N THR A 136 -3.12 -15.45 -7.90
CA THR A 136 -3.19 -14.00 -7.89
C THR A 136 -3.75 -13.48 -9.21
N VAL A 137 -4.84 -12.70 -9.17
CA VAL A 137 -5.39 -12.00 -10.34
C VAL A 137 -4.71 -10.66 -10.46
N LEU A 138 -4.03 -10.40 -11.57
CA LEU A 138 -3.33 -9.13 -11.80
C LEU A 138 -4.31 -7.95 -11.75
N TYR A 139 -3.81 -6.83 -11.21
CA TYR A 139 -4.55 -5.58 -11.09
C TYR A 139 -5.21 -5.15 -12.39
#